data_AF-A0AAV6CY36-F1
#
_entry.id   AF-A0AAV6CY36-F1
#
_cell.length_a   1.000
_cell.length_b   1.000
_cell.length_c   1.000
_cell.angle_alpha   90.00
_cell.angle_beta   90.00
_cell.angle_gamma   90.00
#
_symmetry.space_group_name_H-M   'P 1'
#
loop_
_entity.id
_entity.type
_entity.pdbx_description
1 polymer ?
#
loop_
_entity_poly.entity_id
_entity_poly.type
_entity_poly.pdbx_seq_one_letter_code
_entity_poly.pdbx_strand_id
1 'polypeptide(L)'
;DSLVHAGADIQGSVLWDGVEIGAGAVIKEAVIGRKTIVRANAFLAEGVVIADSCRIGEGSVVKANVKVWPYKEVEDGATLAMSLVWGERWSRSLFGRYGVSGLANIEVSPEFAAKLGAAFGATVGRHRVMVTSRDHHKASRMINRALMSGLLSVGVEVQDLGVAPIPVVRYQVGALGLAGGTHVRKSPYDPQLADVKFFDARGLEIAPDREKAIERLFYMEDFERAPMDEIGTLSFPHAGTDRYRDGLLESVDREIVRKAGLKMVLDYAFGSASSIFPTVLGALGVEVIALNAYLDETRISKTAEEFARSLQQLSNIVRTLGADLGVLLDTGGEKVFLVDEKGEILPGDLALALVSLLVMRTRPPGRIVVPITASRAVERMAEEHGFTVTRSRGTSRALTEAALAPDVAFVGEELGGLIFPTFHPAFDGMSAVVRVLEMMARLDVRLHQLTRAVPESHMVRLEVPCPDERKGAVMRRLIEATKHFKVELIEGVRVHTDEDWVAAIPDADRAIFHVVAEASDRDRAQRLADEYRERITGWRKEPA
;
A
#
# COMPACT_ATOMS: atom_id res chain seq x y z
N ASP A 1 -13.29 39.81 17.37
CA ASP A 1 -14.43 39.18 18.04
C ASP A 1 -14.50 37.70 17.74
N SER A 2 -14.88 36.90 18.73
CA SER A 2 -15.10 35.47 18.58
C SER A 2 -16.56 35.22 18.20
N LEU A 3 -16.78 34.27 17.29
CA LEU A 3 -18.10 33.94 16.76
C LEU A 3 -18.62 32.68 17.44
N VAL A 4 -19.79 32.76 18.06
CA VAL A 4 -20.44 31.60 18.70
C VAL A 4 -21.78 31.37 18.01
N HIS A 5 -21.93 30.21 17.39
CA HIS A 5 -23.14 29.81 16.67
C HIS A 5 -24.19 29.23 17.62
N ALA A 6 -25.45 29.17 17.14
CA ALA A 6 -26.59 28.76 17.96
C ALA A 6 -26.45 27.33 18.53
N GLY A 7 -26.85 27.16 19.79
CA GLY A 7 -26.87 25.85 20.46
C GLY A 7 -25.53 25.37 21.01
N ALA A 8 -24.46 26.17 20.94
CA ALA A 8 -23.20 25.86 21.62
C ALA A 8 -23.35 25.94 23.16
N ASP A 9 -22.82 24.97 23.88
CA ASP A 9 -22.79 24.90 25.34
C ASP A 9 -21.35 25.06 25.83
N ILE A 10 -21.03 26.21 26.43
CA ILE A 10 -19.68 26.59 26.84
C ILE A 10 -19.68 26.85 28.35
N GLN A 11 -18.98 26.00 29.10
CA GLN A 11 -18.97 26.01 30.56
C GLN A 11 -17.53 26.14 31.07
N GLY A 12 -17.27 27.07 31.97
CA GLY A 12 -15.97 27.23 32.64
C GLY A 12 -14.76 27.42 31.71
N SER A 13 -14.98 27.85 30.45
CA SER A 13 -13.97 27.83 29.39
C SER A 13 -13.48 29.23 29.01
N VAL A 14 -12.25 29.32 28.51
CA VAL A 14 -11.61 30.57 28.07
C VAL A 14 -11.44 30.56 26.56
N LEU A 15 -12.04 31.54 25.87
CA LEU A 15 -11.90 31.72 24.42
C LEU A 15 -11.06 32.96 24.13
N TRP A 16 -10.00 32.79 23.33
CA TRP A 16 -9.15 33.89 22.89
C TRP A 16 -9.69 34.54 21.60
N ASP A 17 -9.03 35.59 21.12
CA ASP A 17 -9.51 36.38 19.98
C ASP A 17 -9.64 35.59 18.68
N GLY A 18 -10.76 35.79 17.99
CA GLY A 18 -11.01 35.23 16.67
C GLY A 18 -11.32 33.74 16.68
N VAL A 19 -11.80 33.21 17.80
CA VAL A 19 -12.29 31.84 17.90
C VAL A 19 -13.67 31.73 17.25
N GLU A 20 -13.91 30.66 16.49
CA GLU A 20 -15.22 30.33 15.95
C GLU A 20 -15.73 29.04 16.58
N ILE A 21 -16.91 29.06 17.21
CA ILE A 21 -17.56 27.91 17.83
C ILE A 21 -18.83 27.56 17.06
N GLY A 22 -18.84 26.39 16.43
CA GLY A 22 -19.93 25.85 15.63
C GLY A 22 -21.16 25.47 16.44
N ALA A 23 -22.29 25.31 15.72
CA ALA A 23 -23.58 25.00 16.33
C ALA A 23 -23.55 23.66 17.08
N GLY A 24 -24.14 23.61 18.27
CA GLY A 24 -24.21 22.37 19.08
C GLY A 24 -22.88 21.90 19.68
N ALA A 25 -21.78 22.65 19.53
CA ALA A 25 -20.51 22.30 20.16
C ALA A 25 -20.61 22.38 21.70
N VAL A 26 -19.98 21.45 22.40
CA VAL A 26 -19.97 21.36 23.86
C VAL A 26 -18.54 21.51 24.35
N ILE A 27 -18.29 22.52 25.19
CA ILE A 27 -16.95 22.89 25.65
C ILE A 27 -16.99 23.03 27.17
N LYS A 28 -16.25 22.16 27.86
CA LYS A 28 -16.24 22.11 29.32
C LYS A 28 -14.84 22.37 29.84
N GLU A 29 -14.68 23.42 30.65
CA GLU A 29 -13.45 23.76 31.37
C GLU A 29 -12.19 23.74 30.48
N ALA A 30 -12.29 24.28 29.26
CA ALA A 30 -11.23 24.24 28.27
C ALA A 30 -10.67 25.63 27.94
N VAL A 31 -9.45 25.67 27.44
CA VAL A 31 -8.80 26.89 26.92
C VAL A 31 -8.67 26.77 25.40
N ILE A 32 -9.16 27.78 24.67
CA ILE A 32 -9.11 27.83 23.21
C ILE A 32 -8.34 29.07 22.77
N GLY A 33 -7.19 28.85 22.12
CA GLY A 33 -6.27 29.85 21.60
C GLY A 33 -6.81 30.58 20.36
N ARG A 34 -6.11 31.62 19.95
CA ARG A 34 -6.57 32.59 18.94
C ARG A 34 -6.80 31.95 17.58
N LYS A 35 -7.74 32.49 16.80
CA LYS A 35 -8.00 32.07 15.41
C LYS A 35 -8.31 30.56 15.26
N THR A 36 -8.81 29.95 16.31
CA THR A 36 -9.15 28.52 16.32
C THR A 36 -10.60 28.31 15.94
N ILE A 37 -10.87 27.31 15.11
CA ILE A 37 -12.22 26.95 14.67
C ILE A 37 -12.61 25.64 15.33
N VAL A 38 -13.66 25.65 16.13
CA VAL A 38 -14.33 24.45 16.65
C VAL A 38 -15.62 24.27 15.86
N ARG A 39 -15.73 23.20 15.08
CA ARG A 39 -16.87 22.93 14.19
C ARG A 39 -18.09 22.43 14.98
N ALA A 40 -19.21 22.25 14.26
CA ALA A 40 -20.49 21.88 14.87
C ALA A 40 -20.39 20.56 15.64
N ASN A 41 -21.19 20.41 16.70
CA ASN A 41 -21.32 19.19 17.50
C ASN A 41 -20.00 18.62 18.10
N ALA A 42 -18.89 19.37 18.06
CA ALA A 42 -17.64 18.94 18.65
C ALA A 42 -17.73 18.96 20.19
N PHE A 43 -17.10 17.99 20.86
CA PHE A 43 -17.07 17.85 22.31
C PHE A 43 -15.65 18.03 22.83
N LEU A 44 -15.41 19.06 23.64
CA LEU A 44 -14.15 19.33 24.33
C LEU A 44 -14.36 19.10 25.83
N ALA A 45 -13.68 18.08 26.38
CA ALA A 45 -13.76 17.72 27.78
C ALA A 45 -12.94 18.66 28.69
N GLU A 46 -13.07 18.45 30.00
CA GLU A 46 -12.38 19.23 31.04
C GLU A 46 -10.85 19.24 30.91
N GLY A 47 -10.24 20.40 31.17
CA GLY A 47 -8.79 20.56 31.15
C GLY A 47 -8.16 20.53 29.75
N VAL A 48 -8.97 20.54 28.69
CA VAL A 48 -8.48 20.61 27.31
C VAL A 48 -7.84 21.97 27.02
N VAL A 49 -6.70 21.97 26.34
CA VAL A 49 -6.03 23.19 25.88
C VAL A 49 -5.82 23.09 24.38
N ILE A 50 -6.54 23.90 23.60
CA ILE A 50 -6.34 24.06 22.17
C ILE A 50 -5.56 25.35 21.95
N ALA A 51 -4.38 25.27 21.34
CA ALA A 51 -3.54 26.42 21.08
C ALA A 51 -3.95 27.16 19.79
N ASP A 52 -3.19 28.19 19.42
CA ASP A 52 -3.57 29.12 18.35
C ASP A 52 -3.66 28.46 16.95
N SER A 53 -4.60 28.95 16.15
CA SER A 53 -4.80 28.59 14.73
C SER A 53 -5.05 27.10 14.50
N CYS A 54 -5.80 26.46 15.39
CA CYS A 54 -6.22 25.07 15.22
C CYS A 54 -7.59 24.96 14.54
N ARG A 55 -7.90 23.78 14.00
CA ARG A 55 -9.22 23.41 13.53
C ARG A 55 -9.66 22.11 14.19
N ILE A 56 -10.78 22.15 14.90
CA ILE A 56 -11.41 20.99 15.54
C ILE A 56 -12.64 20.60 14.71
N GLY A 57 -12.60 19.42 14.11
CA GLY A 57 -13.60 18.94 13.15
C GLY A 57 -14.99 18.72 13.72
N GLU A 58 -15.98 18.66 12.84
CA GLU A 58 -17.39 18.49 13.18
C GLU A 58 -17.62 17.15 13.89
N GLY A 59 -18.33 17.15 15.03
CA GLY A 59 -18.62 15.93 15.79
C GLY A 59 -17.39 15.25 16.40
N SER A 60 -16.23 15.91 16.42
CA SER A 60 -15.00 15.38 17.04
C SER A 60 -15.08 15.41 18.57
N VAL A 61 -14.31 14.55 19.24
CA VAL A 61 -14.28 14.42 20.70
C VAL A 61 -12.85 14.59 21.18
N VAL A 62 -12.58 15.57 22.02
CA VAL A 62 -11.28 15.78 22.66
C VAL A 62 -11.41 15.41 24.15
N LYS A 63 -10.72 14.34 24.56
CA LYS A 63 -10.77 13.80 25.94
C LYS A 63 -10.09 14.75 26.93
N ALA A 64 -10.37 14.53 28.22
CA ALA A 64 -9.91 15.40 29.29
C ALA A 64 -8.39 15.53 29.33
N ASN A 65 -7.89 16.70 29.70
CA ASN A 65 -6.46 17.05 29.81
C ASN A 65 -5.63 16.92 28.52
N VAL A 66 -6.28 16.85 27.36
CA VAL A 66 -5.62 16.82 26.05
C VAL A 66 -5.19 18.22 25.64
N LYS A 67 -3.95 18.33 25.15
CA LYS A 67 -3.38 19.58 24.63
C LYS A 67 -3.20 19.48 23.12
N VAL A 68 -3.73 20.42 22.36
CA VAL A 68 -3.53 20.56 20.92
C VAL A 68 -2.63 21.78 20.71
N TRP A 69 -1.45 21.58 20.13
CA TRP A 69 -0.47 22.64 19.88
C TRP A 69 -0.87 23.54 18.71
N PRO A 70 -0.17 24.65 18.43
CA PRO A 70 -0.60 25.55 17.37
C PRO A 70 -0.59 24.91 15.98
N TYR A 71 -1.46 25.40 15.09
CA TYR A 71 -1.53 25.00 13.67
C TYR A 71 -1.87 23.52 13.45
N LYS A 72 -2.87 23.02 14.18
CA LYS A 72 -3.28 21.61 14.14
C LYS A 72 -4.69 21.43 13.65
N GLU A 73 -4.95 20.34 12.94
CA GLU A 73 -6.27 19.97 12.45
C GLU A 73 -6.72 18.63 13.04
N VAL A 74 -7.91 18.60 13.63
CA VAL A 74 -8.59 17.38 14.05
C VAL A 74 -9.70 17.12 13.05
N GLU A 75 -9.74 15.94 12.45
CA GLU A 75 -10.74 15.57 11.45
C GLU A 75 -12.16 15.48 12.04
N ASP A 76 -13.15 15.65 11.16
CA ASP A 76 -14.57 15.48 11.49
C ASP A 76 -14.84 14.06 12.03
N GLY A 77 -15.45 13.99 13.21
CA GLY A 77 -15.78 12.76 13.93
C GLY A 77 -14.61 12.04 14.58
N ALA A 78 -13.40 12.63 14.61
CA ALA A 78 -12.24 12.02 15.25
C ALA A 78 -12.29 12.12 16.78
N THR A 79 -11.69 11.15 17.49
CA THR A 79 -11.55 11.20 18.96
C THR A 79 -10.09 11.37 19.35
N LEU A 80 -9.74 12.52 19.93
CA LEU A 80 -8.44 12.77 20.55
C LEU A 80 -8.41 12.24 21.97
N ALA A 81 -7.66 11.16 22.19
CA ALA A 81 -7.38 10.63 23.52
C ALA A 81 -6.01 11.07 24.08
N MET A 82 -5.15 11.68 23.25
CA MET A 82 -3.81 12.13 23.65
C MET A 82 -3.52 13.53 23.10
N SER A 83 -2.57 14.22 23.73
CA SER A 83 -2.17 15.57 23.33
C SER A 83 -1.53 15.57 21.93
N LEU A 84 -2.11 16.35 21.02
CA LEU A 84 -1.56 16.63 19.69
C LEU A 84 -0.49 17.71 19.80
N VAL A 85 0.67 17.31 20.28
CA VAL A 85 1.87 18.16 20.41
C VAL A 85 2.64 18.21 19.09
N TRP A 86 2.85 17.02 18.52
CA TRP A 86 3.62 16.77 17.32
C TRP A 86 2.68 16.21 16.25
N GLY A 87 2.83 16.62 14.98
CA GLY A 87 2.00 16.18 13.85
C GLY A 87 0.98 17.26 13.48
N GLU A 88 0.60 17.40 12.21
CA GLU A 88 -0.29 18.51 11.77
C GLU A 88 -1.77 18.13 11.84
N ARG A 89 -2.09 16.83 11.76
CA ARG A 89 -3.47 16.34 11.62
C ARG A 89 -3.73 15.12 12.51
N TRP A 90 -4.91 15.05 13.11
CA TRP A 90 -5.40 13.87 13.83
C TRP A 90 -6.54 13.23 13.08
N SER A 91 -6.32 12.01 12.57
CA SER A 91 -7.29 11.29 11.77
C SER A 91 -8.32 10.51 12.59
N ARG A 92 -9.49 10.29 11.98
CA ARG A 92 -10.55 9.42 12.51
C ARG A 92 -10.18 7.92 12.49
N SER A 93 -9.30 7.50 11.57
CA SER A 93 -8.88 6.11 11.37
C SER A 93 -7.39 5.95 11.66
N LEU A 94 -7.00 4.84 12.26
CA LEU A 94 -5.59 4.49 12.46
C LEU A 94 -5.01 3.84 11.21
N PHE A 95 -5.82 3.01 10.53
CA PHE A 95 -5.44 2.30 9.32
C PHE A 95 -5.83 3.09 8.07
N GLY A 96 -4.90 3.15 7.12
CA GLY A 96 -5.09 3.62 5.75
C GLY A 96 -4.54 2.59 4.75
N ARG A 97 -4.35 2.99 3.49
CA ARG A 97 -3.96 2.07 2.40
C ARG A 97 -2.67 1.27 2.64
N TYR A 98 -1.70 1.84 3.36
CA TYR A 98 -0.40 1.23 3.61
C TYR A 98 -0.26 0.66 5.04
N GLY A 99 -1.38 0.47 5.74
CA GLY A 99 -1.41 0.12 7.17
C GLY A 99 -1.49 1.37 8.02
N VAL A 100 -0.71 1.44 9.10
CA VAL A 100 -0.63 2.65 9.94
C VAL A 100 0.51 3.52 9.43
N SER A 101 0.18 4.71 8.91
CA SER A 101 1.16 5.67 8.40
C SER A 101 1.10 6.97 9.19
N GLY A 102 2.25 7.56 9.49
CA GLY A 102 2.32 8.85 10.16
C GLY A 102 3.74 9.38 10.27
N LEU A 103 3.88 10.64 10.67
CA LEU A 103 5.18 11.28 10.85
C LEU A 103 6.02 10.53 11.87
N ALA A 104 7.20 10.09 11.44
CA ALA A 104 8.08 9.28 12.27
C ALA A 104 8.56 10.06 13.50
N ASN A 105 8.50 9.44 14.68
CA ASN A 105 8.90 10.07 15.96
C ASN A 105 8.08 11.30 16.37
N ILE A 106 6.91 11.48 15.75
CA ILE A 106 5.98 12.60 15.97
C ILE A 106 4.59 12.00 16.21
N GLU A 107 4.00 11.42 15.16
CA GLU A 107 2.71 10.72 15.22
C GLU A 107 2.93 9.24 15.53
N VAL A 108 3.91 8.62 14.88
CA VAL A 108 4.34 7.25 15.16
C VAL A 108 5.53 7.28 16.14
N SER A 109 5.22 7.59 17.40
CA SER A 109 6.19 7.60 18.50
C SER A 109 6.45 6.20 19.08
N PRO A 110 7.48 6.00 19.93
CA PRO A 110 7.67 4.75 20.67
C PRO A 110 6.47 4.36 21.53
N GLU A 111 5.86 5.31 22.24
CA GLU A 111 4.69 5.05 23.10
C GLU A 111 3.49 4.63 22.26
N PHE A 112 3.25 5.33 21.15
CA PHE A 112 2.24 4.98 20.16
C PHE A 112 2.47 3.56 19.62
N ALA A 113 3.68 3.24 19.19
CA ALA A 113 4.03 1.94 18.62
C ALA A 113 3.91 0.80 19.64
N ALA A 114 4.32 1.00 20.89
CA ALA A 114 4.15 0.01 21.95
C ALA A 114 2.66 -0.24 22.27
N LYS A 115 1.86 0.82 22.31
CA LYS A 115 0.40 0.70 22.48
C LYS A 115 -0.25 -0.02 21.30
N LEU A 116 0.16 0.31 20.07
CA LEU A 116 -0.28 -0.35 18.84
C LEU A 116 0.08 -1.84 18.83
N GLY A 117 1.29 -2.18 19.26
CA GLY A 117 1.73 -3.57 19.40
C GLY A 117 0.88 -4.35 20.40
N ALA A 118 0.56 -3.75 21.55
CA ALA A 118 -0.30 -4.38 22.56
C ALA A 118 -1.74 -4.58 22.05
N ALA A 119 -2.32 -3.55 21.42
CA ALA A 119 -3.64 -3.64 20.82
C ALA A 119 -3.70 -4.71 19.72
N PHE A 120 -2.69 -4.80 18.86
CA PHE A 120 -2.62 -5.83 17.84
C PHE A 120 -2.48 -7.23 18.45
N GLY A 121 -1.54 -7.41 19.38
CA GLY A 121 -1.30 -8.70 20.04
C GLY A 121 -2.51 -9.22 20.80
N ALA A 122 -3.32 -8.33 21.39
CA ALA A 122 -4.57 -8.70 22.04
C ALA A 122 -5.60 -9.31 21.07
N THR A 123 -5.59 -8.94 19.78
CA THR A 123 -6.43 -9.60 18.75
C THR A 123 -5.93 -10.98 18.34
N VAL A 124 -4.69 -11.33 18.68
CA VAL A 124 -4.02 -12.57 18.28
C VAL A 124 -4.13 -13.61 19.40
N GLY A 125 -3.95 -13.18 20.66
CA GLY A 125 -3.98 -14.01 21.85
C GLY A 125 -2.60 -14.45 22.35
N ARG A 126 -2.55 -14.90 23.61
CA ARG A 126 -1.32 -15.34 24.28
C ARG A 126 -0.70 -16.59 23.64
N HIS A 127 0.62 -16.74 23.79
CA HIS A 127 1.44 -17.87 23.29
C HIS A 127 1.32 -18.12 21.78
N ARG A 128 0.80 -17.15 21.04
CA ARG A 128 0.82 -17.16 19.59
C ARG A 128 2.11 -16.53 19.11
N VAL A 129 2.68 -17.12 18.07
CA VAL A 129 3.93 -16.64 17.47
C VAL A 129 3.62 -15.68 16.35
N MET A 130 4.27 -14.52 16.37
CA MET A 130 4.23 -13.51 15.34
C MET A 130 5.62 -13.19 14.82
N VAL A 131 5.72 -12.87 13.53
CA VAL A 131 6.98 -12.40 12.93
C VAL A 131 6.99 -10.89 12.78
N THR A 132 8.09 -10.26 13.13
CA THR A 132 8.30 -8.82 12.94
C THR A 132 9.52 -8.59 12.06
N SER A 133 9.52 -7.45 11.38
CA SER A 133 10.61 -7.05 10.49
C SER A 133 10.56 -5.56 10.22
N ARG A 134 11.59 -5.06 9.56
CA ARG A 134 11.68 -3.67 9.15
C ARG A 134 12.59 -3.45 7.96
N ASP A 135 12.57 -2.24 7.43
CA ASP A 135 13.65 -1.72 6.59
C ASP A 135 14.90 -1.33 7.42
N HIS A 136 15.91 -0.77 6.75
CA HIS A 136 17.18 -0.35 7.37
C HIS A 136 17.17 1.04 8.01
N HIS A 137 16.06 1.79 7.96
CA HIS A 137 16.02 3.14 8.54
C HIS A 137 15.99 3.12 10.07
N LYS A 138 16.69 4.08 10.69
CA LYS A 138 16.76 4.20 12.16
C LYS A 138 15.41 4.41 12.85
N ALA A 139 14.49 5.17 12.24
CA ALA A 139 13.15 5.37 12.80
C ALA A 139 12.34 4.06 12.78
N SER A 140 12.43 3.27 11.70
CA SER A 140 11.80 1.97 11.61
C SER A 140 12.33 1.00 12.67
N ARG A 141 13.63 1.07 12.98
CA ARG A 141 14.24 0.31 14.09
C ARG A 141 13.63 0.67 15.44
N MET A 142 13.48 1.96 15.72
CA MET A 142 12.88 2.44 16.97
C MET A 142 11.43 1.97 17.08
N ILE A 143 10.61 2.22 16.04
CA ILE A 143 9.20 1.87 16.00
C ILE A 143 9.00 0.35 16.12
N ASN A 144 9.77 -0.47 15.39
CA ASN A 144 9.68 -1.93 15.46
C ASN A 144 9.99 -2.45 16.86
N ARG A 145 11.01 -1.91 17.54
CA ARG A 145 11.34 -2.32 18.92
C ARG A 145 10.22 -1.99 19.91
N ALA A 146 9.64 -0.80 19.79
CA ALA A 146 8.51 -0.41 20.63
C ALA A 146 7.29 -1.31 20.38
N LEU A 147 6.95 -1.54 19.10
CA LEU A 147 5.88 -2.46 18.69
C LEU A 147 6.07 -3.86 19.28
N MET A 148 7.28 -4.42 19.20
CA MET A 148 7.60 -5.71 19.81
C MET A 148 7.39 -5.70 21.32
N SER A 149 7.80 -4.64 22.02
CA SER A 149 7.54 -4.52 23.47
C SER A 149 6.04 -4.58 23.80
N GLY A 150 5.21 -3.98 22.95
CA GLY A 150 3.75 -4.07 23.05
C GLY A 150 3.24 -5.50 22.90
N LEU A 151 3.67 -6.20 21.85
CA LEU A 151 3.29 -7.59 21.57
C LEU A 151 3.67 -8.52 22.75
N LEU A 152 4.92 -8.44 23.22
CA LEU A 152 5.42 -9.26 24.32
C LEU A 152 4.61 -9.03 25.61
N SER A 153 4.21 -7.79 25.88
CA SER A 153 3.47 -7.42 27.10
C SER A 153 2.06 -8.01 27.22
N VAL A 154 1.48 -8.46 26.10
CA VAL A 154 0.16 -9.13 26.06
C VAL A 154 0.31 -10.64 25.84
N GLY A 155 1.54 -11.17 25.98
CA GLY A 155 1.84 -12.61 25.95
C GLY A 155 2.06 -13.19 24.54
N VAL A 156 2.25 -12.35 23.51
CA VAL A 156 2.57 -12.81 22.15
C VAL A 156 4.07 -13.12 22.06
N GLU A 157 4.41 -14.26 21.47
CA GLU A 157 5.80 -14.62 21.16
C GLU A 157 6.22 -13.95 19.84
N VAL A 158 7.40 -13.35 19.82
CA VAL A 158 7.89 -12.58 18.67
C VAL A 158 9.14 -13.22 18.08
N GLN A 159 9.13 -13.39 16.76
CA GLN A 159 10.29 -13.72 15.94
C GLN A 159 10.70 -12.48 15.13
N ASP A 160 11.83 -11.84 15.47
CA ASP A 160 12.30 -10.66 14.75
C ASP A 160 13.30 -11.03 13.64
N LEU A 161 12.91 -10.78 12.39
CA LEU A 161 13.78 -10.94 11.22
C LEU A 161 14.76 -9.76 11.05
N GLY A 162 14.60 -8.69 11.84
CA GLY A 162 15.43 -7.50 11.69
C GLY A 162 15.20 -6.83 10.33
N VAL A 163 16.28 -6.58 9.58
CA VAL A 163 16.17 -6.02 8.22
C VAL A 163 15.84 -7.13 7.23
N ALA A 164 14.64 -7.11 6.66
CA ALA A 164 14.20 -8.12 5.70
C ALA A 164 13.31 -7.51 4.61
N PRO A 165 13.28 -8.08 3.39
CA PRO A 165 12.27 -7.76 2.39
C PRO A 165 10.87 -8.14 2.87
N ILE A 166 9.85 -7.35 2.53
CA ILE A 166 8.47 -7.63 2.90
C ILE A 166 8.00 -9.02 2.45
N PRO A 167 8.33 -9.50 1.22
CA PRO A 167 7.89 -10.82 0.78
C PRO A 167 8.42 -11.97 1.65
N VAL A 168 9.63 -11.84 2.22
CA VAL A 168 10.21 -12.85 3.12
C VAL A 168 9.38 -12.99 4.39
N VAL A 169 8.90 -11.87 4.92
CA VAL A 169 8.04 -11.81 6.11
C VAL A 169 6.72 -12.53 5.83
N ARG A 170 6.07 -12.17 4.71
CA ARG A 170 4.79 -12.75 4.29
C ARG A 170 4.91 -14.25 4.04
N TYR A 171 6.00 -14.67 3.40
CA TYR A 171 6.33 -16.09 3.20
C TYR A 171 6.51 -16.83 4.52
N GLN A 172 7.28 -16.27 5.48
CA GLN A 172 7.50 -16.90 6.79
C GLN A 172 6.20 -17.11 7.56
N VAL A 173 5.27 -16.14 7.52
CA VAL A 173 3.96 -16.28 8.17
C VAL A 173 3.23 -17.52 7.66
N GLY A 174 3.06 -17.64 6.35
CA GLY A 174 2.36 -18.78 5.73
C GLY A 174 3.11 -20.10 5.91
N ALA A 175 4.42 -20.11 5.65
CA ALA A 175 5.25 -21.32 5.65
C ALA A 175 5.39 -21.95 7.06
N LEU A 176 5.38 -21.15 8.12
CA LEU A 176 5.48 -21.64 9.50
C LEU A 176 4.12 -21.70 10.22
N GLY A 177 3.02 -21.32 9.57
CA GLY A 177 1.70 -21.24 10.21
C GLY A 177 1.67 -20.27 11.41
N LEU A 178 2.38 -19.14 11.30
CA LEU A 178 2.40 -18.12 12.35
C LEU A 178 1.06 -17.40 12.43
N ALA A 179 0.79 -16.75 13.56
CA ALA A 179 -0.49 -16.09 13.78
C ALA A 179 -0.63 -14.74 13.03
N GLY A 180 0.47 -14.24 12.46
CA GLY A 180 0.54 -13.04 11.66
C GLY A 180 1.93 -12.43 11.67
N GLY A 181 2.04 -11.20 11.18
CA GLY A 181 3.29 -10.47 11.28
C GLY A 181 3.17 -8.98 11.06
N THR A 182 4.28 -8.26 11.23
CA THR A 182 4.38 -6.83 10.93
C THR A 182 5.65 -6.50 10.17
N HIS A 183 5.58 -5.41 9.41
CA HIS A 183 6.75 -4.82 8.77
C HIS A 183 6.75 -3.30 8.94
N VAL A 184 7.81 -2.76 9.53
CA VAL A 184 7.98 -1.32 9.75
C VAL A 184 8.95 -0.74 8.72
N ARG A 185 8.53 0.30 8.00
CA ARG A 185 9.41 0.96 7.03
C ARG A 185 9.24 2.48 7.04
N LYS A 186 10.21 3.18 6.48
CA LYS A 186 10.03 4.54 5.97
C LYS A 186 9.15 4.47 4.72
N SER A 187 8.21 5.41 4.58
CA SER A 187 7.32 5.42 3.42
C SER A 187 8.12 5.64 2.14
N PRO A 188 7.89 4.85 1.07
CA PRO A 188 8.58 5.04 -0.20
C PRO A 188 8.09 6.32 -0.93
N TYR A 189 6.94 6.87 -0.52
CA TYR A 189 6.28 8.00 -1.18
C TYR A 189 6.53 9.34 -0.47
N ASP A 190 6.69 9.34 0.86
CA ASP A 190 6.98 10.54 1.65
C ASP A 190 8.14 10.27 2.62
N PRO A 191 9.27 11.00 2.51
CA PRO A 191 10.43 10.77 3.37
C PRO A 191 10.21 11.12 4.85
N GLN A 192 9.12 11.78 5.22
CA GLN A 192 8.80 12.12 6.62
C GLN A 192 7.94 11.07 7.31
N LEU A 193 7.25 10.22 6.54
CA LEU A 193 6.32 9.22 7.04
C LEU A 193 7.01 7.88 7.32
N ALA A 194 6.54 7.19 8.36
CA ALA A 194 6.78 5.78 8.58
C ALA A 194 5.48 5.00 8.37
N ASP A 195 5.58 3.82 7.75
CA ASP A 195 4.49 2.87 7.56
C ASP A 195 4.71 1.66 8.48
N VAL A 196 3.65 1.20 9.14
CA VAL A 196 3.57 -0.11 9.80
C VAL A 196 2.56 -0.96 9.05
N LYS A 197 3.05 -1.98 8.35
CA LYS A 197 2.23 -3.00 7.69
C LYS A 197 1.91 -4.14 8.64
N PHE A 198 0.69 -4.68 8.53
CA PHE A 198 0.18 -5.76 9.36
C PHE A 198 -0.30 -6.90 8.48
N PHE A 199 0.05 -8.13 8.86
CA PHE A 199 -0.28 -9.34 8.12
C PHE A 199 -1.07 -10.33 8.98
N ASP A 200 -2.08 -10.96 8.40
CA ASP A 200 -2.85 -12.05 9.00
C ASP A 200 -2.07 -13.39 8.96
N ALA A 201 -2.63 -14.44 9.55
CA ALA A 201 -2.01 -15.78 9.62
C ALA A 201 -1.78 -16.46 8.24
N ARG A 202 -2.29 -15.87 7.15
CA ARG A 202 -2.06 -16.34 5.77
C ARG A 202 -0.97 -15.53 5.06
N GLY A 203 -0.40 -14.51 5.72
CA GLY A 203 0.59 -13.60 5.13
C GLY A 203 -0.02 -12.52 4.24
N LEU A 204 -1.34 -12.34 4.27
CA LEU A 204 -2.04 -11.25 3.59
C LEU A 204 -2.13 -10.04 4.50
N GLU A 205 -2.33 -8.84 3.95
CA GLU A 205 -2.69 -7.67 4.74
C GLU A 205 -3.91 -7.97 5.62
N ILE A 206 -3.99 -7.42 6.83
CA ILE A 206 -5.16 -7.66 7.69
C ILE A 206 -6.46 -7.13 7.06
N ALA A 207 -7.57 -7.78 7.37
CA ALA A 207 -8.88 -7.39 6.84
C ALA A 207 -9.49 -6.20 7.62
N PRO A 208 -10.38 -5.41 6.99
CA PRO A 208 -10.93 -4.19 7.61
C PRO A 208 -11.69 -4.39 8.92
N ASP A 209 -12.28 -5.56 9.13
CA ASP A 209 -12.91 -5.94 10.39
C ASP A 209 -11.87 -6.08 11.51
N ARG A 210 -10.71 -6.66 11.20
CA ARG A 210 -9.58 -6.77 12.13
C ARG A 210 -8.90 -5.43 12.38
N GLU A 211 -8.75 -4.59 11.36
CA GLU A 211 -8.28 -3.20 11.52
C GLU A 211 -9.14 -2.45 12.55
N LYS A 212 -10.47 -2.47 12.38
CA LYS A 212 -11.41 -1.85 13.33
C LYS A 212 -11.34 -2.46 14.74
N ALA A 213 -11.11 -3.76 14.84
CA ALA A 213 -10.93 -4.41 16.15
C ALA A 213 -9.66 -3.89 16.85
N ILE A 214 -8.55 -3.76 16.12
CA ILE A 214 -7.29 -3.19 16.66
C ILE A 214 -7.48 -1.73 17.04
N GLU A 215 -8.14 -0.93 16.20
CA GLU A 215 -8.46 0.48 16.48
C GLU A 215 -9.28 0.63 17.76
N ARG A 216 -10.32 -0.19 17.91
CA ARG A 216 -11.16 -0.18 19.12
C ARG A 216 -10.32 -0.46 20.37
N LEU A 217 -9.49 -1.50 20.35
CA LEU A 217 -8.60 -1.84 21.48
C LEU A 217 -7.58 -0.73 21.74
N PHE A 218 -7.04 -0.12 20.68
CA PHE A 218 -6.10 0.98 20.78
C PHE A 218 -6.73 2.22 21.44
N TYR A 219 -7.89 2.69 20.96
CA TYR A 219 -8.52 3.89 21.51
C TYR A 219 -9.14 3.70 22.89
N MET A 220 -9.64 2.50 23.19
CA MET A 220 -10.21 2.16 24.50
C MET A 220 -9.15 1.80 25.53
N GLU A 221 -7.92 1.48 25.09
CA GLU A 221 -6.86 0.92 25.95
C GLU A 221 -7.29 -0.35 26.69
N ASP A 222 -8.21 -1.10 26.06
CA ASP A 222 -8.85 -2.27 26.63
C ASP A 222 -8.16 -3.54 26.15
N PHE A 223 -6.92 -3.76 26.60
CA PHE A 223 -6.17 -4.98 26.33
C PHE A 223 -5.51 -5.51 27.61
N GLU A 224 -5.75 -6.78 27.91
CA GLU A 224 -5.25 -7.43 29.11
C GLU A 224 -3.73 -7.67 29.01
N ARG A 225 -2.98 -7.18 30.00
CA ARG A 225 -1.54 -7.46 30.10
C ARG A 225 -1.34 -8.90 30.54
N ALA A 226 -0.31 -9.54 30.01
CA ALA A 226 0.08 -10.87 30.47
C ALA A 226 0.63 -10.79 31.91
N PRO A 227 0.31 -11.78 32.77
CA PRO A 227 1.03 -12.01 34.03
C PRO A 227 2.53 -12.13 33.79
N MET A 228 3.34 -11.87 34.83
CA MET A 228 4.81 -11.88 34.72
C MET A 228 5.37 -13.16 34.10
N ASP A 229 4.81 -14.32 34.45
CA ASP A 229 5.27 -15.62 33.95
C ASP A 229 4.76 -15.96 32.53
N GLU A 230 3.81 -15.18 32.01
CA GLU A 230 3.21 -15.35 30.68
C GLU A 230 3.62 -14.23 29.70
N ILE A 231 4.56 -13.36 30.09
CA ILE A 231 5.13 -12.37 29.17
C ILE A 231 5.75 -13.11 27.98
N GLY A 232 5.44 -12.62 26.78
CA GLY A 232 5.91 -13.23 25.54
C GLY A 232 7.43 -13.22 25.41
N THR A 233 7.97 -14.14 24.61
CA THR A 233 9.41 -14.25 24.37
C THR A 233 9.83 -13.63 23.03
N LEU A 234 11.02 -13.05 22.98
CA LEU A 234 11.63 -12.56 21.75
C LEU A 234 12.72 -13.52 21.27
N SER A 235 12.68 -13.87 19.99
CA SER A 235 13.71 -14.69 19.33
C SER A 235 14.12 -14.11 17.98
N PHE A 236 15.35 -14.46 17.54
CA PHE A 236 15.91 -14.03 16.27
C PHE A 236 16.19 -15.27 15.41
N PRO A 237 15.26 -15.66 14.52
CA PRO A 237 15.42 -16.88 13.74
C PRO A 237 16.54 -16.72 12.70
N HIS A 238 17.63 -17.46 12.89
CA HIS A 238 18.82 -17.34 12.04
C HIS A 238 18.57 -17.83 10.60
N ALA A 239 17.63 -18.76 10.41
CA ALA A 239 17.31 -19.39 9.13
C ALA A 239 16.08 -18.78 8.41
N GLY A 240 15.57 -17.63 8.84
CA GLY A 240 14.36 -17.02 8.24
C GLY A 240 14.57 -16.65 6.76
N THR A 241 15.72 -16.10 6.42
CA THR A 241 16.07 -15.77 5.04
C THR A 241 16.39 -17.02 4.21
N ASP A 242 17.00 -18.03 4.82
CA ASP A 242 17.36 -19.29 4.18
C ASP A 242 16.12 -20.09 3.73
N ARG A 243 15.10 -20.20 4.58
CA ARG A 243 13.86 -20.92 4.20
C ARG A 243 13.17 -20.28 2.99
N TYR A 244 13.13 -18.95 2.93
CA TYR A 244 12.58 -18.24 1.77
C TYR A 244 13.38 -18.55 0.50
N ARG A 245 14.71 -18.45 0.57
CA ARG A 245 15.61 -18.79 -0.54
C ARG A 245 15.35 -20.23 -1.01
N ASP A 246 15.36 -21.18 -0.10
CA ASP A 246 15.26 -22.60 -0.42
C ASP A 246 13.88 -22.92 -1.02
N GLY A 247 12.80 -22.42 -0.42
CA GLY A 247 11.45 -22.56 -0.94
C GLY A 247 11.28 -21.92 -2.32
N LEU A 248 11.85 -20.74 -2.56
CA LEU A 248 11.79 -20.09 -3.88
C LEU A 248 12.53 -20.93 -4.93
N LEU A 249 13.74 -21.38 -4.60
CA LEU A 249 14.55 -22.21 -5.49
C LEU A 249 13.90 -23.58 -5.75
N GLU A 250 13.21 -24.18 -4.79
CA GLU A 250 12.43 -25.42 -4.98
C GLU A 250 11.19 -25.22 -5.86
N SER A 251 10.63 -24.01 -5.86
CA SER A 251 9.42 -23.71 -6.61
C SER A 251 9.64 -23.54 -8.13
N VAL A 252 10.91 -23.51 -8.59
CA VAL A 252 11.30 -23.19 -9.98
C VAL A 252 12.18 -24.28 -10.58
N ASP A 253 12.10 -24.47 -11.89
CA ASP A 253 13.03 -25.35 -12.61
C ASP A 253 14.41 -24.68 -12.71
N ARG A 254 15.34 -25.10 -11.84
CA ARG A 254 16.69 -24.51 -11.77
C ARG A 254 17.54 -24.83 -13.00
N GLU A 255 17.35 -26.02 -13.57
CA GLU A 255 18.17 -26.48 -14.70
C GLU A 255 17.81 -25.75 -15.98
N ILE A 256 16.52 -25.46 -16.21
CA ILE A 256 16.12 -24.71 -17.41
C ILE A 256 16.65 -23.28 -17.38
N VAL A 257 16.58 -22.61 -16.22
CA VAL A 257 17.10 -21.25 -16.04
C VAL A 257 18.62 -21.24 -16.22
N ARG A 258 19.33 -22.19 -15.61
CA ARG A 258 20.79 -22.29 -15.72
C ARG A 258 21.24 -22.53 -17.15
N LYS A 259 20.58 -23.43 -17.88
CA LYS A 259 20.91 -23.75 -19.28
C LYS A 259 20.67 -22.59 -20.24
N ALA A 260 19.70 -21.71 -19.93
CA ALA A 260 19.43 -20.54 -20.74
C ALA A 260 20.55 -19.50 -20.69
N GLY A 261 21.43 -19.54 -19.68
CA GLY A 261 22.61 -18.67 -19.60
C GLY A 261 22.26 -17.17 -19.62
N LEU A 262 21.13 -16.82 -19.01
CA LEU A 262 20.58 -15.47 -19.07
C LEU A 262 21.46 -14.46 -18.33
N LYS A 263 21.60 -13.28 -18.93
CA LYS A 263 22.29 -12.11 -18.38
C LYS A 263 21.29 -11.01 -18.05
N MET A 264 21.33 -10.49 -16.82
CA MET A 264 20.42 -9.43 -16.39
C MET A 264 21.13 -8.25 -15.71
N VAL A 265 20.58 -7.05 -15.86
CA VAL A 265 20.92 -5.89 -15.02
C VAL A 265 19.83 -5.73 -13.97
N LEU A 266 20.21 -5.68 -12.70
CA LEU A 266 19.27 -5.61 -11.58
C LEU A 266 19.60 -4.43 -10.67
N ASP A 267 18.69 -3.46 -10.61
CA ASP A 267 18.73 -2.36 -9.66
C ASP A 267 17.92 -2.71 -8.41
N TYR A 268 18.63 -2.78 -7.27
CA TYR A 268 18.06 -3.11 -5.97
C TYR A 268 17.43 -1.92 -5.25
N ALA A 269 17.53 -0.71 -5.82
CA ALA A 269 17.05 0.54 -5.26
C ALA A 269 17.50 0.80 -3.81
N PHE A 270 18.68 0.30 -3.41
CA PHE A 270 19.18 0.34 -2.03
C PHE A 270 18.29 -0.39 -0.99
N GLY A 271 17.43 -1.30 -1.47
CA GLY A 271 16.46 -2.04 -0.68
C GLY A 271 17.02 -3.32 -0.05
N SER A 272 16.25 -3.87 0.88
CA SER A 272 16.62 -5.07 1.63
C SER A 272 16.70 -6.34 0.79
N ALA A 273 16.13 -6.35 -0.42
CA ALA A 273 16.26 -7.49 -1.35
C ALA A 273 17.73 -7.82 -1.70
N SER A 274 18.62 -6.81 -1.61
CA SER A 274 20.06 -6.97 -1.84
C SER A 274 20.76 -7.93 -0.88
N SER A 275 20.17 -8.23 0.29
CA SER A 275 20.77 -9.15 1.26
C SER A 275 20.47 -10.64 1.01
N ILE A 276 19.49 -10.96 0.15
CA ILE A 276 19.03 -12.35 -0.07
C ILE A 276 19.07 -12.73 -1.54
N PHE A 277 18.60 -11.83 -2.40
CA PHE A 277 18.34 -12.16 -3.80
C PHE A 277 19.59 -12.47 -4.64
N PRO A 278 20.78 -11.86 -4.40
CA PRO A 278 22.00 -12.27 -5.09
C PRO A 278 22.31 -13.77 -4.95
N THR A 279 22.07 -14.34 -3.77
CA THR A 279 22.31 -15.77 -3.52
C THR A 279 21.31 -16.66 -4.27
N VAL A 280 20.05 -16.23 -4.39
CA VAL A 280 19.03 -16.92 -5.21
C VAL A 280 19.44 -16.94 -6.68
N LEU A 281 19.78 -15.78 -7.24
CA LEU A 281 20.15 -15.65 -8.66
C LEU A 281 21.45 -16.41 -8.97
N GLY A 282 22.42 -16.38 -8.06
CA GLY A 282 23.66 -17.16 -8.18
C GLY A 282 23.40 -18.67 -8.21
N ALA A 283 22.49 -19.18 -7.38
CA ALA A 283 22.11 -20.60 -7.38
C ALA A 283 21.40 -21.04 -8.69
N LEU A 284 20.70 -20.11 -9.34
CA LEU A 284 20.07 -20.30 -10.64
C LEU A 284 21.06 -20.16 -11.82
N GLY A 285 22.29 -19.72 -11.57
CA GLY A 285 23.32 -19.54 -12.60
C GLY A 285 23.07 -18.36 -13.53
N VAL A 286 22.34 -17.34 -13.07
CA VAL A 286 22.08 -16.11 -13.84
C VAL A 286 23.27 -15.17 -13.72
N GLU A 287 23.73 -14.59 -14.83
CA GLU A 287 24.76 -13.54 -14.81
C GLU A 287 24.09 -12.21 -14.42
N VAL A 288 24.41 -11.67 -13.24
CA VAL A 288 23.76 -10.47 -12.70
C VAL A 288 24.74 -9.31 -12.61
N ILE A 289 24.38 -8.20 -13.26
CA ILE A 289 25.02 -6.90 -13.05
C ILE A 289 24.18 -6.13 -12.04
N ALA A 290 24.67 -6.08 -10.80
CA ALA A 290 23.96 -5.47 -9.68
C ALA A 290 24.19 -3.96 -9.62
N LEU A 291 23.11 -3.18 -9.55
CA LEU A 291 23.11 -1.73 -9.32
C LEU A 291 22.50 -1.44 -7.94
N ASN A 292 23.05 -0.45 -7.23
CA ASN A 292 22.53 0.01 -5.93
C ASN A 292 22.31 -1.12 -4.91
N ALA A 293 23.17 -2.13 -4.92
CA ALA A 293 23.05 -3.38 -4.15
C ALA A 293 23.60 -3.29 -2.71
N TYR A 294 23.36 -2.16 -2.04
CA TYR A 294 23.71 -1.94 -0.64
C TYR A 294 22.64 -1.08 0.03
N LEU A 295 22.55 -1.15 1.36
CA LEU A 295 21.52 -0.44 2.11
C LEU A 295 21.91 1.02 2.34
N ASP A 296 21.05 1.96 1.92
CA ASP A 296 21.23 3.40 2.15
C ASP A 296 19.93 4.02 2.70
N GLU A 297 19.96 4.47 3.96
CA GLU A 297 18.76 4.97 4.65
C GLU A 297 18.22 6.29 4.07
N THR A 298 19.06 7.02 3.31
CA THR A 298 18.70 8.29 2.67
C THR A 298 17.97 8.10 1.34
N ARG A 299 18.04 6.90 0.75
CA ARG A 299 17.54 6.58 -0.60
C ARG A 299 16.31 5.67 -0.63
N ILE A 300 15.65 5.48 0.51
CA ILE A 300 14.46 4.61 0.61
C ILE A 300 13.23 5.21 -0.09
N SER A 301 13.03 6.52 0.07
CA SER A 301 11.95 7.26 -0.60
C SER A 301 12.50 7.87 -1.88
N LYS A 302 11.75 7.79 -2.98
CA LYS A 302 12.13 8.37 -4.27
C LYS A 302 11.02 9.26 -4.79
N THR A 303 11.38 10.43 -5.31
CA THR A 303 10.42 11.22 -6.10
C THR A 303 10.13 10.52 -7.43
N ALA A 304 9.02 10.90 -8.09
CA ALA A 304 8.69 10.39 -9.41
C ALA A 304 9.81 10.64 -10.44
N GLU A 305 10.50 11.78 -10.34
CA GLU A 305 11.64 12.13 -11.21
C GLU A 305 12.86 11.25 -10.94
N GLU A 306 13.18 10.98 -9.67
CA GLU A 306 14.29 10.10 -9.30
C GLU A 306 14.03 8.65 -9.72
N PHE A 307 12.78 8.21 -9.60
CA PHE A 307 12.34 6.90 -10.09
C PHE A 307 12.51 6.79 -11.62
N ALA A 308 12.00 7.77 -12.38
CA ALA A 308 12.15 7.82 -13.83
C ALA A 308 13.63 7.86 -14.26
N ARG A 309 14.46 8.61 -13.55
CA ARG A 309 15.92 8.64 -13.80
C ARG A 309 16.58 7.30 -13.55
N SER A 310 16.19 6.59 -12.48
CA SER A 310 16.69 5.24 -12.17
C SER A 310 16.35 4.26 -13.30
N LEU A 311 15.11 4.29 -13.82
CA LEU A 311 14.70 3.47 -14.96
C LEU A 311 15.46 3.82 -16.24
N GLN A 312 15.68 5.10 -16.53
CA GLN A 312 16.46 5.51 -17.70
C GLN A 312 17.92 5.06 -17.61
N GLN A 313 18.51 5.14 -16.42
CA GLN A 313 19.86 4.65 -16.17
C GLN A 313 19.93 3.13 -16.37
N LEU A 314 18.99 2.38 -15.79
CA LEU A 314 18.86 0.94 -15.99
C LEU A 314 18.77 0.59 -17.48
N SER A 315 17.90 1.28 -18.21
CA SER A 315 17.70 1.11 -19.66
C SER A 315 18.99 1.30 -20.46
N ASN A 316 19.74 2.36 -20.18
CA ASN A 316 21.01 2.61 -20.85
C ASN A 316 22.02 1.49 -20.56
N ILE A 317 22.12 1.04 -19.32
CA ILE A 317 23.08 0.00 -18.92
C ILE A 317 22.72 -1.35 -19.55
N VAL A 318 21.44 -1.72 -19.58
CA VAL A 318 20.96 -2.94 -20.25
C VAL A 318 21.39 -2.94 -21.72
N ARG A 319 21.14 -1.84 -22.43
CA ARG A 319 21.52 -1.69 -23.83
C ARG A 319 23.03 -1.74 -24.03
N THR A 320 23.81 -1.06 -23.19
CA THR A 320 25.28 -1.01 -23.30
C THR A 320 25.93 -2.36 -23.03
N LEU A 321 25.42 -3.12 -22.05
CA LEU A 321 26.00 -4.40 -21.65
C LEU A 321 25.44 -5.59 -22.43
N GLY A 322 24.45 -5.36 -23.30
CA GLY A 322 23.75 -6.40 -24.04
C GLY A 322 23.11 -7.44 -23.11
N ALA A 323 22.48 -6.96 -22.03
CA ALA A 323 21.76 -7.84 -21.11
C ALA A 323 20.40 -8.26 -21.71
N ASP A 324 19.94 -9.44 -21.34
CA ASP A 324 18.69 -10.04 -21.82
C ASP A 324 17.45 -9.48 -21.10
N LEU A 325 17.66 -8.90 -19.92
CA LEU A 325 16.61 -8.35 -19.07
C LEU A 325 17.17 -7.24 -18.17
N GLY A 326 16.45 -6.14 -18.05
CA GLY A 326 16.62 -5.17 -16.98
C GLY A 326 15.50 -5.25 -15.96
N VAL A 327 15.84 -5.18 -14.67
CA VAL A 327 14.87 -5.14 -13.58
C VAL A 327 15.23 -4.03 -12.61
N LEU A 328 14.24 -3.23 -12.22
CA LEU A 328 14.29 -2.38 -11.03
C LEU A 328 13.32 -2.96 -10.00
N LEU A 329 13.83 -3.28 -8.81
CA LEU A 329 13.00 -3.63 -7.65
C LEU A 329 12.64 -2.37 -6.86
N ASP A 330 11.46 -2.36 -6.24
CA ASP A 330 11.18 -1.36 -5.22
C ASP A 330 11.95 -1.67 -3.92
N THR A 331 12.01 -0.68 -3.02
CA THR A 331 12.76 -0.78 -1.78
C THR A 331 12.23 -1.84 -0.82
N GLY A 332 10.93 -2.18 -0.92
CA GLY A 332 10.28 -3.24 -0.16
C GLY A 332 10.48 -4.65 -0.72
N GLY A 333 10.88 -4.77 -1.99
CA GLY A 333 11.02 -6.03 -2.72
C GLY A 333 9.69 -6.64 -3.19
N GLU A 334 8.59 -5.90 -3.17
CA GLU A 334 7.25 -6.36 -3.58
C GLU A 334 6.98 -6.10 -5.08
N LYS A 335 7.61 -5.08 -5.67
CA LYS A 335 7.30 -4.59 -7.02
C LYS A 335 8.49 -4.70 -7.96
N VAL A 336 8.20 -4.98 -9.23
CA VAL A 336 9.17 -5.07 -10.32
C VAL A 336 8.83 -4.11 -11.45
N PHE A 337 9.87 -3.51 -12.04
CA PHE A 337 9.76 -2.72 -13.26
C PHE A 337 10.76 -3.26 -14.27
N LEU A 338 10.28 -3.49 -15.49
CA LEU A 338 11.00 -4.28 -16.49
C LEU A 338 11.53 -3.41 -17.62
N VAL A 339 12.70 -3.77 -18.11
CA VAL A 339 13.32 -3.23 -19.32
C VAL A 339 13.70 -4.40 -20.21
N ASP A 340 13.35 -4.33 -21.50
CA ASP A 340 13.69 -5.39 -22.44
C ASP A 340 15.18 -5.36 -22.86
N GLU A 341 15.59 -6.35 -23.66
CA GLU A 341 16.99 -6.48 -24.11
C GLU A 341 17.42 -5.39 -25.12
N LYS A 342 16.49 -4.59 -25.64
CA LYS A 342 16.78 -3.40 -26.47
C LYS A 342 16.96 -2.14 -25.62
N GLY A 343 16.74 -2.25 -24.31
CA GLY A 343 16.74 -1.13 -23.39
C GLY A 343 15.43 -0.35 -23.44
N GLU A 344 14.34 -0.89 -23.97
CA GLU A 344 13.02 -0.24 -23.92
C GLU A 344 12.39 -0.47 -22.55
N ILE A 345 12.04 0.62 -21.88
CA ILE A 345 11.34 0.58 -20.59
C ILE A 345 9.91 0.14 -20.86
N LEU A 346 9.49 -0.97 -20.25
CA LEU A 346 8.13 -1.48 -20.42
C LEU A 346 7.17 -0.70 -19.52
N PRO A 347 6.18 0.02 -20.08
CA PRO A 347 5.14 0.66 -19.28
C PRO A 347 4.36 -0.38 -18.46
N GLY A 348 3.80 0.03 -17.32
CA GLY A 348 3.12 -0.87 -16.38
C GLY A 348 2.05 -1.77 -17.01
N ASP A 349 1.20 -1.22 -17.88
CA ASP A 349 0.17 -1.99 -18.59
C ASP A 349 0.77 -3.05 -19.52
N LEU A 350 1.82 -2.67 -20.27
CA LEU A 350 2.50 -3.56 -21.20
C LEU A 350 3.26 -4.65 -20.42
N ALA A 351 3.92 -4.30 -19.32
CA ALA A 351 4.61 -5.25 -18.46
C ALA A 351 3.62 -6.28 -17.87
N LEU A 352 2.46 -5.83 -17.36
CA LEU A 352 1.41 -6.71 -16.87
C LEU A 352 0.89 -7.63 -17.97
N ALA A 353 0.58 -7.08 -19.15
CA ALA A 353 0.10 -7.85 -20.29
C ALA A 353 1.13 -8.89 -20.76
N LEU A 354 2.40 -8.51 -20.86
CA LEU A 354 3.49 -9.39 -21.27
C LEU A 354 3.68 -10.53 -20.27
N VAL A 355 3.75 -10.25 -18.97
CA VAL A 355 3.89 -11.30 -17.96
C VAL A 355 2.66 -12.22 -17.95
N SER A 356 1.46 -11.67 -18.16
CA SER A 356 0.24 -12.48 -18.31
C SER A 356 0.34 -13.42 -19.52
N LEU A 357 0.85 -12.94 -20.67
CA LEU A 357 1.08 -13.77 -21.85
C LEU A 357 2.12 -14.87 -21.60
N LEU A 358 3.21 -14.57 -20.88
CA LEU A 358 4.19 -15.58 -20.47
C LEU A 358 3.54 -16.67 -19.60
N VAL A 359 2.69 -16.29 -18.66
CA VAL A 359 1.92 -17.24 -17.84
C VAL A 359 1.03 -18.09 -18.73
N MET A 360 0.27 -17.48 -19.64
CA MET A 360 -0.66 -18.18 -20.53
C MET A 360 0.04 -19.21 -21.42
N ARG A 361 1.30 -18.95 -21.81
CA ARG A 361 2.09 -19.83 -22.68
C ARG A 361 2.86 -20.92 -21.95
N THR A 362 2.99 -20.84 -20.63
CA THR A 362 3.86 -21.75 -19.85
C THR A 362 3.12 -22.54 -18.78
N ARG A 363 1.87 -22.18 -18.49
CA ARG A 363 1.06 -22.79 -17.43
C ARG A 363 -0.23 -23.37 -17.99
N PRO A 364 -0.81 -24.39 -17.30
CA PRO A 364 -2.14 -24.86 -17.67
C PRO A 364 -3.18 -23.75 -17.56
N PRO A 365 -4.24 -23.78 -18.39
CA PRO A 365 -5.34 -22.82 -18.31
C PRO A 365 -5.94 -22.73 -16.91
N GLY A 366 -6.19 -21.50 -16.48
CA GLY A 366 -6.77 -21.16 -15.19
C GLY A 366 -7.31 -19.74 -15.21
N ARG A 367 -7.35 -19.12 -14.04
CA ARG A 367 -7.84 -17.76 -13.85
C ARG A 367 -6.70 -16.77 -13.65
N ILE A 368 -6.76 -15.65 -14.37
CA ILE A 368 -5.87 -14.50 -14.18
C ILE A 368 -6.68 -13.40 -13.50
N VAL A 369 -6.14 -12.81 -12.44
CA VAL A 369 -6.80 -11.70 -11.73
C VAL A 369 -6.04 -10.41 -11.97
N VAL A 370 -6.75 -9.36 -12.39
CA VAL A 370 -6.17 -8.03 -12.61
C VAL A 370 -7.08 -6.94 -12.03
N PRO A 371 -6.55 -5.76 -11.67
CA PRO A 371 -7.36 -4.62 -11.25
C PRO A 371 -8.38 -4.20 -12.30
N ILE A 372 -9.44 -3.50 -11.86
CA ILE A 372 -10.42 -2.86 -12.74
C ILE A 372 -9.77 -1.85 -13.72
N THR A 373 -8.59 -1.33 -13.40
CA THR A 373 -7.81 -0.37 -14.19
C THR A 373 -6.90 -0.98 -15.25
N ALA A 374 -6.71 -2.31 -15.27
CA ALA A 374 -5.82 -2.95 -16.24
C ALA A 374 -6.40 -2.90 -17.67
N SER A 375 -5.55 -2.92 -18.68
CA SER A 375 -5.98 -2.97 -20.09
C SER A 375 -6.82 -4.22 -20.40
N ARG A 376 -7.74 -4.10 -21.38
CA ARG A 376 -8.50 -5.22 -21.97
C ARG A 376 -7.62 -6.17 -22.79
N ALA A 377 -6.38 -5.81 -23.09
CA ALA A 377 -5.43 -6.67 -23.79
C ALA A 377 -5.24 -8.02 -23.05
N VAL A 378 -5.34 -8.02 -21.72
CA VAL A 378 -5.23 -9.24 -20.91
C VAL A 378 -6.39 -10.19 -21.20
N GLU A 379 -7.64 -9.72 -21.26
CA GLU A 379 -8.80 -10.53 -21.64
C GLU A 379 -8.65 -11.11 -23.05
N ARG A 380 -8.28 -10.28 -24.03
CA ARG A 380 -8.13 -10.72 -25.43
C ARG A 380 -7.12 -11.86 -25.55
N MET A 381 -5.95 -11.71 -24.89
CA MET A 381 -4.95 -12.77 -24.87
C MET A 381 -5.42 -14.02 -24.09
N ALA A 382 -6.17 -13.82 -23.00
CA ALA A 382 -6.68 -14.93 -22.18
C ALA A 382 -7.65 -15.82 -22.98
N GLU A 383 -8.57 -15.22 -23.73
CA GLU A 383 -9.53 -15.93 -24.57
C GLU A 383 -8.83 -16.83 -25.60
N GLU A 384 -7.77 -16.34 -26.25
CA GLU A 384 -6.98 -17.11 -27.22
C GLU A 384 -6.24 -18.30 -26.60
N HIS A 385 -5.87 -18.22 -25.32
CA HIS A 385 -5.09 -19.25 -24.62
C HIS A 385 -5.94 -20.12 -23.67
N GLY A 386 -7.27 -19.95 -23.67
CA GLY A 386 -8.20 -20.71 -22.84
C GLY A 386 -8.21 -20.32 -21.35
N PHE A 387 -7.64 -19.17 -21.00
CA PHE A 387 -7.68 -18.61 -19.65
C PHE A 387 -8.94 -17.78 -19.43
N THR A 388 -9.33 -17.62 -18.17
CA THR A 388 -10.38 -16.68 -17.76
C THR A 388 -9.76 -15.49 -17.03
N VAL A 389 -10.34 -14.30 -17.17
CA VAL A 389 -9.90 -13.11 -16.45
C VAL A 389 -10.96 -12.70 -15.44
N THR A 390 -10.55 -12.38 -14.22
CA THR A 390 -11.41 -11.79 -13.19
C THR A 390 -10.87 -10.42 -12.81
N ARG A 391 -11.76 -9.42 -12.83
CA ARG A 391 -11.45 -8.08 -12.36
C ARG A 391 -11.59 -8.01 -10.84
N SER A 392 -10.63 -7.38 -10.18
CA SER A 392 -10.61 -7.14 -8.74
C SER A 392 -10.48 -5.65 -8.44
N ARG A 393 -10.75 -5.27 -7.18
CA ARG A 393 -10.27 -3.99 -6.63
C ARG A 393 -8.75 -3.93 -6.73
N GLY A 394 -8.19 -2.75 -6.97
CA GLY A 394 -6.76 -2.47 -7.05
C GLY A 394 -6.08 -2.29 -5.69
N THR A 395 -6.70 -2.73 -4.59
CA THR A 395 -6.06 -2.73 -3.28
C THR A 395 -5.19 -3.96 -3.10
N SER A 396 -4.06 -3.80 -2.39
CA SER A 396 -3.12 -4.91 -2.13
C SER A 396 -3.82 -6.12 -1.48
N ARG A 397 -4.70 -5.85 -0.51
CA ARG A 397 -5.51 -6.88 0.15
C ARG A 397 -6.39 -7.65 -0.84
N ALA A 398 -7.12 -6.96 -1.73
CA ALA A 398 -8.05 -7.62 -2.64
C ALA A 398 -7.32 -8.53 -3.64
N LEU A 399 -6.18 -8.09 -4.16
CA LEU A 399 -5.38 -8.87 -5.11
C LEU A 399 -4.74 -10.09 -4.44
N THR A 400 -4.21 -9.93 -3.23
CA THR A 400 -3.61 -11.04 -2.46
C THR A 400 -4.66 -12.02 -1.95
N GLU A 401 -5.87 -11.55 -1.64
CA GLU A 401 -7.02 -12.41 -1.32
C GLU A 401 -7.52 -13.20 -2.53
N ALA A 402 -7.58 -12.58 -3.71
CA ALA A 402 -7.93 -13.28 -4.94
C ALA A 402 -6.93 -14.40 -5.29
N ALA A 403 -5.65 -14.21 -4.94
CA ALA A 403 -4.60 -15.21 -5.13
C ALA A 403 -4.79 -16.49 -4.27
N LEU A 404 -5.72 -16.52 -3.31
CA LEU A 404 -6.01 -17.71 -2.51
C LEU A 404 -6.87 -18.76 -3.24
N ALA A 405 -7.54 -18.37 -4.32
CA ALA A 405 -8.43 -19.29 -5.04
C ALA A 405 -7.60 -20.36 -5.79
N PRO A 406 -7.95 -21.67 -5.66
CA PRO A 406 -7.14 -22.77 -6.21
C PRO A 406 -6.95 -22.73 -7.74
N ASP A 407 -7.90 -22.14 -8.47
CA ASP A 407 -7.86 -22.04 -9.92
C ASP A 407 -7.15 -20.78 -10.43
N VAL A 408 -6.66 -19.91 -9.54
CA VAL A 408 -5.92 -18.70 -9.91
C VAL A 408 -4.48 -19.04 -10.24
N ALA A 409 -4.12 -18.85 -11.51
CA ALA A 409 -2.79 -19.11 -12.04
C ALA A 409 -1.82 -17.94 -11.81
N PHE A 410 -2.36 -16.71 -11.78
CA PHE A 410 -1.58 -15.48 -11.68
C PHE A 410 -2.46 -14.29 -11.27
N VAL A 411 -1.90 -13.38 -10.47
CA VAL A 411 -2.50 -12.07 -10.17
C VAL A 411 -1.45 -10.99 -10.46
N GLY A 412 -1.82 -9.91 -11.13
CA GLY A 412 -0.89 -8.82 -11.41
C GLY A 412 -1.55 -7.45 -11.49
N GLU A 413 -0.79 -6.42 -11.16
CA GLU A 413 -1.17 -5.01 -11.28
C GLU A 413 -0.19 -4.23 -12.17
N GLU A 414 -0.67 -3.15 -12.79
CA GLU A 414 0.13 -2.26 -13.64
C GLU A 414 1.20 -1.48 -12.86
N LEU A 415 1.12 -1.46 -11.53
CA LEU A 415 2.07 -0.77 -10.65
C LEU A 415 3.28 -1.62 -10.26
N GLY A 416 3.51 -2.74 -10.97
CA GLY A 416 4.67 -3.62 -10.81
C GLY A 416 4.48 -4.76 -9.80
N GLY A 417 3.32 -4.86 -9.15
CA GLY A 417 3.00 -5.96 -8.25
C GLY A 417 2.59 -7.22 -9.03
N LEU A 418 3.29 -8.32 -8.80
CA LEU A 418 3.02 -9.61 -9.44
C LEU A 418 2.95 -10.70 -8.35
N ILE A 419 1.91 -11.55 -8.42
CA ILE A 419 1.68 -12.64 -7.48
C ILE A 419 1.64 -13.95 -8.25
N PHE A 420 2.43 -14.90 -7.79
CA PHE A 420 2.44 -16.27 -8.30
C PHE A 420 1.93 -17.20 -7.19
N PRO A 421 0.62 -17.52 -7.15
CA PRO A 421 -0.01 -18.28 -6.06
C PRO A 421 0.65 -19.63 -5.77
N THR A 422 1.30 -20.22 -6.78
CA THR A 422 2.07 -21.47 -6.67
C THR A 422 3.23 -21.39 -5.67
N PHE A 423 3.72 -20.19 -5.35
CA PHE A 423 4.75 -19.99 -4.33
C PHE A 423 4.15 -19.47 -3.03
N HIS A 424 3.47 -18.33 -3.06
CA HIS A 424 2.65 -17.81 -1.96
C HIS A 424 1.69 -16.72 -2.46
N PRO A 425 0.59 -16.41 -1.75
CA PRO A 425 -0.43 -15.45 -2.18
C PRO A 425 -0.07 -14.00 -1.81
N ALA A 426 1.12 -13.55 -2.19
CA ALA A 426 1.64 -12.22 -1.84
C ALA A 426 2.41 -11.58 -3.00
N PHE A 427 2.48 -10.25 -3.01
CA PHE A 427 3.39 -9.55 -3.90
C PHE A 427 4.83 -9.86 -3.52
N ASP A 428 5.59 -10.32 -4.52
CA ASP A 428 6.98 -10.70 -4.35
C ASP A 428 7.76 -10.45 -5.64
N GLY A 429 8.50 -9.36 -5.66
CA GLY A 429 9.30 -8.97 -6.80
C GLY A 429 10.46 -9.93 -7.07
N MET A 430 11.05 -10.52 -6.02
CA MET A 430 12.14 -11.49 -6.18
C MET A 430 11.61 -12.78 -6.83
N SER A 431 10.50 -13.31 -6.32
CA SER A 431 9.82 -14.46 -6.92
C SER A 431 9.37 -14.14 -8.35
N ALA A 432 8.81 -12.96 -8.59
CA ALA A 432 8.35 -12.56 -9.91
C ALA A 432 9.47 -12.52 -10.96
N VAL A 433 10.64 -11.98 -10.61
CA VAL A 433 11.81 -11.99 -11.50
C VAL A 433 12.22 -13.42 -11.83
N VAL A 434 12.32 -14.30 -10.83
CA VAL A 434 12.68 -15.70 -11.05
C VAL A 434 11.68 -16.40 -11.96
N ARG A 435 10.37 -16.12 -11.80
CA ARG A 435 9.32 -16.66 -12.67
C ARG A 435 9.41 -16.15 -14.09
N VAL A 436 9.68 -14.85 -14.28
CA VAL A 436 9.89 -14.29 -15.62
C VAL A 436 11.09 -14.96 -16.30
N LEU A 437 12.21 -15.12 -15.59
CA LEU A 437 13.40 -15.83 -16.11
C LEU A 437 13.09 -17.29 -16.47
N GLU A 438 12.39 -18.01 -15.60
CA GLU A 438 11.94 -19.39 -15.86
C GLU A 438 11.06 -19.48 -17.12
N MET A 439 10.09 -18.57 -17.28
CA MET A 439 9.19 -18.57 -18.43
C MET A 439 9.90 -18.16 -19.72
N MET A 440 10.82 -17.19 -19.67
CA MET A 440 11.67 -16.83 -20.81
C MET A 440 12.55 -18.01 -21.23
N ALA A 441 13.17 -18.70 -20.27
CA ALA A 441 13.99 -19.87 -20.53
C ALA A 441 13.20 -21.05 -21.11
N ARG A 442 11.96 -21.28 -20.64
CA ARG A 442 11.07 -22.34 -21.15
C ARG A 442 10.63 -22.11 -22.59
N LEU A 443 10.35 -20.86 -22.93
CA LEU A 443 9.84 -20.50 -24.25
C LEU A 443 10.95 -20.18 -25.26
N ASP A 444 12.19 -19.99 -24.79
CA ASP A 444 13.32 -19.51 -25.58
C ASP A 444 13.00 -18.19 -26.31
N VAL A 445 12.46 -17.22 -25.56
CA VAL A 445 11.97 -15.93 -26.08
C VAL A 445 12.66 -14.74 -25.44
N ARG A 446 12.74 -13.64 -26.21
CA ARG A 446 13.13 -12.32 -25.70
C ARG A 446 11.90 -11.46 -25.42
N LEU A 447 11.98 -10.58 -24.41
CA LEU A 447 10.84 -9.75 -24.02
C LEU A 447 10.42 -8.81 -25.16
N HIS A 448 11.36 -8.20 -25.87
CA HIS A 448 11.03 -7.30 -26.99
C HIS A 448 10.18 -8.01 -28.05
N GLN A 449 10.46 -9.28 -28.35
CA GLN A 449 9.69 -10.05 -29.33
C GLN A 449 8.24 -10.25 -28.88
N LEU A 450 8.03 -10.46 -27.59
CA LEU A 450 6.69 -10.65 -27.02
C LEU A 450 5.86 -9.37 -27.00
N THR A 451 6.48 -8.19 -26.94
CA THR A 451 5.73 -6.92 -27.00
C THR A 451 4.84 -6.83 -28.24
N ARG A 452 5.26 -7.42 -29.37
CA ARG A 452 4.50 -7.43 -30.63
C ARG A 452 3.32 -8.41 -30.63
N ALA A 453 3.33 -9.37 -29.71
CA ALA A 453 2.24 -10.33 -29.54
C ALA A 453 1.18 -9.82 -28.56
N VAL A 454 1.47 -8.75 -27.81
CA VAL A 454 0.50 -8.10 -26.94
C VAL A 454 -0.38 -7.17 -27.80
N PRO A 455 -1.72 -7.29 -27.74
CA PRO A 455 -2.61 -6.38 -28.43
C PRO A 455 -2.34 -4.92 -28.04
N GLU A 456 -2.34 -4.02 -29.03
CA GLU A 456 -2.16 -2.59 -28.75
C GLU A 456 -3.28 -2.07 -27.84
N SER A 457 -2.88 -1.24 -26.88
CA SER A 457 -3.75 -0.61 -25.90
C SER A 457 -3.34 0.85 -25.75
N HIS A 458 -4.31 1.75 -25.93
CA HIS A 458 -4.09 3.19 -25.76
C HIS A 458 -4.75 3.66 -24.47
N MET A 459 -3.94 3.72 -23.42
CA MET A 459 -4.37 4.10 -22.07
C MET A 459 -4.05 5.57 -21.76
N VAL A 460 -4.98 6.26 -21.09
CA VAL A 460 -4.79 7.59 -20.52
C VAL A 460 -5.15 7.55 -19.04
N ARG A 461 -4.33 8.18 -18.20
CA ARG A 461 -4.55 8.28 -16.74
C ARG A 461 -4.48 9.73 -16.30
N LEU A 462 -5.48 10.18 -15.55
CA LEU A 462 -5.58 11.52 -15.00
C LEU A 462 -5.89 11.46 -13.50
N GLU A 463 -5.23 12.32 -12.72
CA GLU A 463 -5.63 12.60 -11.34
C GLU A 463 -6.51 13.85 -11.33
N VAL A 464 -7.72 13.75 -10.78
CA VAL A 464 -8.72 14.83 -10.75
C VAL A 464 -9.00 15.22 -9.31
N PRO A 465 -8.65 16.44 -8.84
CA PRO A 465 -8.87 16.81 -7.45
C PRO A 465 -10.34 16.76 -7.05
N CYS A 466 -10.65 16.22 -5.88
CA CYS A 466 -11.98 16.20 -5.32
C CYS A 466 -11.90 16.11 -3.79
N PRO A 467 -12.39 17.12 -3.06
CA PRO A 467 -12.44 17.09 -1.60
C PRO A 467 -13.12 15.83 -1.07
N ASP A 468 -12.63 15.29 0.05
CA ASP A 468 -13.11 14.02 0.60
C ASP A 468 -14.62 14.04 0.90
N GLU A 469 -15.13 15.16 1.39
CA GLU A 469 -16.55 15.36 1.70
C GLU A 469 -17.44 15.31 0.44
N ARG A 470 -16.84 15.59 -0.73
CA ARG A 470 -17.53 15.63 -2.02
C ARG A 470 -17.43 14.33 -2.81
N LYS A 471 -16.46 13.45 -2.51
CA LYS A 471 -16.28 12.17 -3.23
C LYS A 471 -17.56 11.34 -3.29
N GLY A 472 -18.28 11.23 -2.17
CA GLY A 472 -19.54 10.47 -2.11
C GLY A 472 -20.68 11.06 -2.93
N ALA A 473 -20.76 12.39 -3.07
CA ALA A 473 -21.76 13.06 -3.90
C ALA A 473 -21.43 12.91 -5.40
N VAL A 474 -20.16 13.11 -5.76
CA VAL A 474 -19.66 12.91 -7.12
C VAL A 474 -19.87 11.47 -7.58
N MET A 475 -19.59 10.49 -6.73
CA MET A 475 -19.83 9.06 -7.02
C MET A 475 -21.29 8.75 -7.31
N ARG A 476 -22.23 9.29 -6.52
CA ARG A 476 -23.67 9.10 -6.75
C ARG A 476 -24.10 9.64 -8.12
N ARG A 477 -23.58 10.81 -8.50
CA ARG A 477 -23.85 11.42 -9.81
C ARG A 477 -23.19 10.68 -10.96
N LEU A 478 -21.97 10.17 -10.78
CA LEU A 478 -21.31 9.29 -11.76
C LEU A 478 -22.22 8.10 -12.06
N ILE A 479 -22.63 7.37 -11.03
CA ILE A 479 -23.52 6.19 -11.17
C ILE A 479 -24.81 6.58 -11.89
N GLU A 480 -25.42 7.70 -11.53
CA GLU A 480 -26.67 8.17 -12.14
C GLU A 480 -26.50 8.54 -13.62
N ALA A 481 -25.47 9.32 -13.95
CA ALA A 481 -25.17 9.73 -15.31
C ALA A 481 -24.79 8.54 -16.21
N THR A 482 -24.35 7.43 -15.61
CA THR A 482 -23.91 6.23 -16.33
C THR A 482 -24.92 5.08 -16.32
N LYS A 483 -26.15 5.28 -15.80
CA LYS A 483 -27.19 4.23 -15.70
C LYS A 483 -27.55 3.55 -17.03
N HIS A 484 -27.38 4.26 -18.14
CA HIS A 484 -27.71 3.75 -19.48
C HIS A 484 -26.56 2.99 -20.15
N PHE A 485 -25.38 2.92 -19.51
CA PHE A 485 -24.23 2.20 -20.02
C PHE A 485 -24.05 0.87 -19.29
N LYS A 486 -23.27 -0.03 -19.89
CA LYS A 486 -22.75 -1.20 -19.18
C LYS A 486 -21.67 -0.71 -18.20
N VAL A 487 -21.86 -0.96 -16.91
CA VAL A 487 -20.95 -0.51 -15.85
C VAL A 487 -20.48 -1.64 -14.95
N GLU A 488 -19.24 -1.54 -14.48
CA GLU A 488 -18.68 -2.37 -13.41
C GLU A 488 -18.48 -1.50 -12.15
N LEU A 489 -19.00 -1.94 -11.01
CA LEU A 489 -19.00 -1.20 -9.74
C LEU A 489 -18.16 -1.88 -8.65
N ILE A 490 -17.11 -2.60 -9.05
CA ILE A 490 -16.20 -3.33 -8.13
C ILE A 490 -15.44 -2.33 -7.25
N GLU A 491 -14.92 -1.28 -7.87
CA GLU A 491 -14.22 -0.16 -7.28
C GLU A 491 -14.45 1.09 -8.12
N GLY A 492 -15.07 2.13 -7.56
CA GLY A 492 -15.48 3.29 -8.34
C GLY A 492 -16.58 2.96 -9.36
N VAL A 493 -16.51 3.60 -10.53
CA VAL A 493 -17.39 3.33 -11.68
C VAL A 493 -16.53 3.11 -12.91
N ARG A 494 -16.56 1.91 -13.50
CA ARG A 494 -16.02 1.66 -14.85
C ARG A 494 -17.18 1.57 -15.83
N VAL A 495 -17.10 2.37 -16.89
CA VAL A 495 -18.14 2.51 -17.91
C VAL A 495 -17.59 1.98 -19.22
N HIS A 496 -18.38 1.14 -19.91
CA HIS A 496 -18.04 0.58 -21.20
C HIS A 496 -18.82 1.32 -22.29
N THR A 497 -18.11 1.79 -23.30
CA THR A 497 -18.66 2.45 -24.49
C THR A 497 -18.14 1.71 -25.72
N ASP A 498 -18.93 0.74 -26.20
CA ASP A 498 -18.50 -0.21 -27.23
C ASP A 498 -17.18 -0.93 -26.85
N GLU A 499 -16.15 -0.76 -27.67
CA GLU A 499 -14.81 -1.32 -27.45
C GLU A 499 -13.96 -0.52 -26.44
N ASP A 500 -14.38 0.68 -26.06
CA ASP A 500 -13.64 1.53 -25.13
C ASP A 500 -14.17 1.40 -23.69
N TRP A 501 -13.42 1.93 -22.74
CA TRP A 501 -13.91 2.15 -21.38
C TRP A 501 -13.22 3.30 -20.67
N VAL A 502 -13.88 3.76 -19.61
CA VAL A 502 -13.35 4.72 -18.65
C VAL A 502 -13.73 4.33 -17.24
N ALA A 503 -12.76 4.37 -16.32
CA ALA A 503 -12.96 4.15 -14.91
C ALA A 503 -12.71 5.44 -14.14
N ALA A 504 -13.62 5.79 -13.24
CA ALA A 504 -13.47 6.86 -12.27
C ALA A 504 -13.46 6.25 -10.86
N ILE A 505 -12.32 6.33 -10.19
CA ILE A 505 -12.07 5.65 -8.91
C ILE A 505 -11.68 6.70 -7.86
N PRO A 506 -12.42 6.83 -6.75
CA PRO A 506 -12.02 7.73 -5.67
C PRO A 506 -10.75 7.19 -4.99
N ASP A 507 -9.74 8.05 -4.79
CA ASP A 507 -8.57 7.68 -4.00
C ASP A 507 -8.96 7.55 -2.51
N ALA A 508 -8.41 6.56 -1.81
CA ALA A 508 -8.77 6.28 -0.42
C ALA A 508 -8.15 7.27 0.56
N ASP A 509 -6.94 7.77 0.29
CA ASP A 509 -6.16 8.58 1.23
C ASP A 509 -5.99 10.04 0.76
N ARG A 510 -6.07 10.29 -0.56
CA ARG A 510 -5.87 11.63 -1.14
C ARG A 510 -7.16 12.21 -1.67
N ALA A 511 -7.35 13.53 -1.57
CA ALA A 511 -8.51 14.26 -2.09
C ALA A 511 -8.53 14.35 -3.64
N ILE A 512 -8.53 13.21 -4.33
CA ILE A 512 -8.55 13.09 -5.79
C ILE A 512 -9.42 11.90 -6.25
N PHE A 513 -9.74 11.88 -7.54
CA PHE A 513 -10.18 10.73 -8.31
C PHE A 513 -9.10 10.32 -9.31
N HIS A 514 -8.92 9.01 -9.47
CA HIS A 514 -8.20 8.42 -10.59
C HIS A 514 -9.16 8.21 -11.74
N VAL A 515 -8.89 8.85 -12.88
CA VAL A 515 -9.62 8.63 -14.13
C VAL A 515 -8.70 7.88 -15.09
N VAL A 516 -9.09 6.67 -15.49
CA VAL A 516 -8.35 5.82 -16.41
C VAL A 516 -9.23 5.52 -17.61
N ALA A 517 -8.76 5.76 -18.82
CA ALA A 517 -9.49 5.46 -20.04
C ALA A 517 -8.64 4.62 -21.00
N GLU A 518 -9.28 3.67 -21.67
CA GLU A 518 -8.70 2.88 -22.77
C GLU A 518 -9.58 3.02 -23.99
N ALA A 519 -8.98 3.22 -25.17
CA ALA A 519 -9.71 3.27 -26.42
C ALA A 519 -8.91 2.72 -27.61
N SER A 520 -9.57 2.68 -28.78
CA SER A 520 -8.97 2.29 -30.07
C SER A 520 -7.76 3.11 -30.50
N ASP A 521 -7.67 4.36 -30.03
CA ASP A 521 -6.55 5.27 -30.32
C ASP A 521 -6.35 6.23 -29.14
N ARG A 522 -5.16 6.83 -29.09
CA ARG A 522 -4.77 7.71 -27.97
C ARG A 522 -5.62 8.97 -27.87
N ASP A 523 -6.02 9.57 -28.99
CA ASP A 523 -6.81 10.81 -28.98
C ASP A 523 -8.22 10.55 -28.45
N ARG A 524 -8.81 9.40 -28.80
CA ARG A 524 -10.10 8.95 -28.29
C ARG A 524 -10.03 8.64 -26.80
N ALA A 525 -8.99 7.95 -26.33
CA ALA A 525 -8.78 7.71 -24.91
C ALA A 525 -8.63 9.02 -24.12
N GLN A 526 -7.90 9.99 -24.67
CA GLN A 526 -7.72 11.31 -24.08
C GLN A 526 -9.05 12.08 -23.99
N ARG A 527 -9.84 12.12 -25.08
CA ARG A 527 -11.17 12.75 -25.08
C ARG A 527 -12.09 12.15 -24.02
N LEU A 528 -12.12 10.82 -23.91
CA LEU A 528 -12.95 10.12 -22.94
C LEU A 528 -12.52 10.43 -21.49
N ALA A 529 -11.21 10.44 -21.23
CA ALA A 529 -10.67 10.81 -19.91
C ALA A 529 -10.98 12.28 -19.55
N ASP A 530 -10.83 13.20 -20.51
CA ASP A 530 -11.09 14.62 -20.33
C ASP A 530 -12.59 14.90 -20.08
N GLU A 531 -13.49 14.20 -20.77
CA GLU A 531 -14.93 14.29 -20.52
C GLU A 531 -15.28 13.95 -19.07
N TYR A 532 -14.74 12.84 -18.54
CA TYR A 532 -14.99 12.45 -17.16
C TYR A 532 -14.32 13.38 -16.15
N ARG A 533 -13.13 13.91 -16.46
CA ARG A 533 -12.49 14.97 -15.66
C ARG A 533 -13.40 16.20 -15.56
N GLU A 534 -14.01 16.63 -16.66
CA GLU A 534 -14.91 17.78 -16.68
C GLU A 534 -16.18 17.53 -15.87
N ARG A 535 -16.80 16.36 -16.01
CA ARG A 535 -17.96 15.94 -15.20
C ARG A 535 -17.66 15.96 -13.71
N ILE A 536 -16.55 15.33 -13.28
CA ILE A 536 -16.11 15.32 -11.87
C ILE A 536 -15.84 16.76 -11.37
N THR A 537 -15.19 17.58 -12.20
CA THR A 537 -14.85 18.97 -11.88
C THR A 537 -16.08 19.88 -11.77
N GLY A 538 -17.13 19.61 -12.55
CA GLY A 538 -18.42 20.29 -12.45
C GLY A 538 -19.14 19.91 -11.16
N TRP A 539 -19.33 18.61 -10.93
CA TRP A 539 -20.12 18.11 -9.80
C TRP A 539 -19.51 18.38 -8.42
N ARG A 540 -18.18 18.54 -8.33
CA ARG A 540 -17.55 18.95 -7.06
C ARG A 540 -17.90 20.39 -6.64
N LYS A 541 -18.33 21.25 -7.58
CA LYS A 541 -18.62 22.68 -7.33
C LYS A 541 -20.10 22.97 -7.01
N GLU A 542 -20.99 22.05 -7.29
CA GLU A 542 -22.43 22.28 -7.09
C GLU A 542 -22.83 22.20 -5.61
N PRO A 543 -23.74 23.05 -5.11
CA PRO A 543 -24.25 22.94 -3.76
C PRO A 543 -24.87 21.54 -3.54
N ALA A 544 -24.64 21.00 -2.34
CA ALA A 544 -25.03 19.63 -1.97
C ALA A 544 -26.55 19.42 -1.97
#